data_AF-A0A7C2PJB3-F1
#
_entry.id   AF-A0A7C2PJB3-F1
#
_cell.length_a   1.000
_cell.length_b   1.000
_cell.length_c   1.000
_cell.angle_alpha   90.00
_cell.angle_beta   90.00
_cell.angle_gamma   90.00
#
_symmetry.space_group_name_H-M   'P 1'
#
loop_
_entity.id
_entity.type
_entity.pdbx_description
1 polymer ?
#
loop_
_entity_poly.entity_id
_entity_poly.type
_entity_poly.pdbx_seq_one_letter_code
_entity_poly.pdbx_strand_id
1 'polypeptide(L)'
;MREYRNIKLILAYDGSVYYGWQKQKNGLTVQNVLESALRRILGEKINIISSGRTDAGVHAEYQVVNFKTKSSLSSGRIKKALNSILPGEVRVKKSEQVKLSFHARYSARSKIYRYRIFTGDFVSPFISRYVWHLP
;
A
#
# COMPACT_ATOMS: atom_id res chain seq x y z
N MET A 1 9.57 -15.84 25.02
CA MET A 1 9.07 -15.78 23.62
C MET A 1 8.85 -14.32 23.25
N ARG A 2 9.15 -13.89 22.01
CA ARG A 2 8.91 -12.48 21.62
C ARG A 2 7.41 -12.22 21.45
N GLU A 3 6.94 -11.12 22.05
CA GLU A 3 5.55 -10.69 21.91
C GLU A 3 5.28 -10.08 20.52
N TYR A 4 4.04 -10.21 20.07
CA TYR A 4 3.61 -9.57 18.83
C TYR A 4 3.50 -8.06 19.02
N ARG A 5 3.88 -7.31 17.98
CA ARG A 5 3.62 -5.88 17.83
C ARG A 5 2.76 -5.67 16.59
N ASN A 6 1.91 -4.65 16.61
CA ASN A 6 1.10 -4.24 15.48
C ASN A 6 1.74 -3.01 14.82
N ILE A 7 2.06 -3.11 13.54
CA ILE A 7 2.69 -2.05 12.76
C ILE A 7 1.68 -1.53 11.75
N LYS A 8 1.46 -0.22 11.76
CA LYS A 8 0.68 0.49 10.75
C LYS A 8 1.61 1.09 9.71
N LEU A 9 1.34 0.84 8.44
CA LEU A 9 1.98 1.53 7.32
C LEU A 9 0.98 2.46 6.63
N ILE A 10 1.50 3.56 6.11
CA ILE A 10 0.82 4.40 5.13
C ILE A 10 1.60 4.26 3.82
N LEU A 11 0.91 3.84 2.78
CA LEU A 11 1.46 3.54 1.46
C LEU A 11 0.95 4.57 0.45
N ALA A 12 1.80 4.84 -0.54
CA ALA A 12 1.37 5.37 -1.82
C ALA A 12 1.76 4.39 -2.92
N TYR A 13 0.92 4.26 -3.94
CA TYR A 13 1.23 3.47 -5.11
C TYR A 13 0.58 3.97 -6.40
N ASP A 14 1.31 3.79 -7.49
CA ASP A 14 0.78 3.84 -8.85
C ASP A 14 0.14 2.48 -9.17
N GLY A 15 -1.17 2.45 -9.34
CA GLY A 15 -1.94 1.24 -9.62
C GLY A 15 -1.84 0.72 -11.06
N SER A 16 -1.25 1.48 -11.99
CA SER A 16 -1.35 1.23 -13.43
C SER A 16 -0.86 -0.15 -13.88
N VAL A 17 0.14 -0.72 -13.21
CA VAL A 17 0.71 -2.04 -13.54
C VAL A 17 0.19 -3.17 -12.67
N TYR A 18 -0.78 -2.89 -11.78
CA TYR A 18 -1.29 -3.86 -10.82
C TYR A 18 -2.74 -4.23 -11.10
N TYR A 19 -3.04 -5.52 -10.90
CA TYR A 19 -4.39 -6.06 -10.91
C TYR A 19 -5.12 -5.78 -9.59
N GLY A 20 -4.99 -4.53 -9.12
CA GLY A 20 -5.60 -4.02 -7.90
C GLY A 20 -4.81 -4.31 -6.63
N TRP A 21 -5.49 -4.08 -5.50
CA TRP A 21 -4.92 -4.28 -4.18
C TRP A 21 -4.81 -5.77 -3.80
N GLN A 22 -5.94 -6.48 -3.86
CA GLN A 22 -6.14 -7.76 -3.20
C GLN A 22 -5.51 -8.90 -3.99
N LYS A 23 -4.76 -9.78 -3.32
CA LYS A 23 -4.22 -11.00 -3.95
C LYS A 23 -5.29 -11.82 -4.65
N GLN A 24 -4.97 -12.23 -5.87
CA GLN A 24 -5.82 -13.08 -6.71
C GLN A 24 -4.97 -13.90 -7.68
N LYS A 25 -5.59 -14.86 -8.39
CA LYS A 25 -4.88 -15.76 -9.32
C LYS A 25 -4.43 -15.05 -10.61
N ASN A 26 -5.11 -13.98 -11.00
CA ASN A 26 -5.06 -13.45 -12.37
C ASN A 26 -4.07 -12.30 -12.58
N GLY A 27 -3.11 -12.10 -11.67
CA GLY A 27 -2.08 -11.08 -11.89
C GLY A 27 -1.37 -10.61 -10.63
N LEU A 28 -0.36 -9.77 -10.83
CA LEU A 28 0.41 -9.16 -9.75
C LEU A 28 -0.40 -8.04 -9.08
N THR A 29 -0.48 -8.05 -7.75
CA THR A 29 -1.24 -7.10 -6.95
C THR A 29 -0.34 -6.36 -5.97
N VAL A 30 -0.78 -5.21 -5.48
CA VAL A 30 -0.02 -4.44 -4.49
C VAL A 30 0.18 -5.25 -3.20
N GLN A 31 -0.81 -6.03 -2.77
CA GLN A 31 -0.69 -6.90 -1.61
C GLN A 31 0.35 -8.03 -1.82
N ASN A 32 0.45 -8.60 -3.04
CA ASN A 32 1.51 -9.56 -3.35
C ASN A 32 2.90 -8.94 -3.17
N VAL A 33 3.11 -7.77 -3.76
CA VAL A 33 4.39 -7.05 -3.71
C VAL A 33 4.78 -6.73 -2.26
N LEU A 34 3.85 -6.15 -1.50
CA LEU A 34 4.11 -5.73 -0.13
C LEU A 34 4.35 -6.92 0.81
N GLU A 35 3.56 -8.00 0.72
CA GLU A 35 3.78 -9.18 1.57
C GLU A 35 5.10 -9.89 1.26
N SER A 36 5.50 -9.96 -0.01
CA SER A 36 6.80 -10.50 -0.40
C SER A 36 7.96 -9.66 0.16
N ALA A 37 7.86 -8.33 0.08
CA ALA A 37 8.85 -7.43 0.64
C ALA A 37 8.94 -7.55 2.17
N LEU A 38 7.79 -7.58 2.85
CA LEU A 38 7.72 -7.77 4.30
C LEU A 38 8.32 -9.12 4.73
N ARG A 39 8.00 -10.21 4.02
CA ARG A 39 8.58 -11.53 4.28
C ARG A 39 10.11 -11.50 4.18
N ARG A 40 10.65 -10.82 3.15
CA ARG A 40 12.09 -10.72 2.94
C ARG A 40 12.81 -9.97 4.06
N ILE A 41 12.23 -8.88 4.58
CA ILE A 41 12.90 -8.07 5.61
C ILE A 41 12.63 -8.53 7.05
N LEU A 42 11.52 -9.24 7.29
CA LEU A 42 11.12 -9.70 8.62
C LEU A 42 11.42 -11.19 8.86
N GLY A 43 11.66 -11.97 7.81
CA GLY A 43 11.96 -13.40 7.90
C GLY A 43 10.74 -14.26 8.28
N GLU A 44 9.53 -13.71 8.25
CA GLU A 44 8.30 -14.42 8.62
C GLU A 44 7.15 -14.13 7.64
N LYS A 45 6.16 -15.01 7.58
CA LYS A 45 4.96 -14.80 6.76
C LYS A 45 4.09 -13.73 7.42
N ILE A 46 3.82 -12.66 6.69
CA ILE A 46 3.01 -11.54 7.17
C ILE A 46 1.63 -11.54 6.52
N ASN A 47 0.59 -11.52 7.35
CA ASN A 47 -0.77 -11.29 6.90
C ASN A 47 -1.10 -9.80 7.07
N ILE A 48 -1.40 -9.13 5.96
CA ILE A 48 -1.72 -7.70 5.94
C ILE A 48 -3.23 -7.48 6.00
N ILE A 49 -3.64 -6.51 6.81
CA ILE A 49 -5.00 -5.98 6.86
C ILE A 49 -4.97 -4.58 6.26
N SER A 50 -5.79 -4.31 5.23
CA SER A 50 -5.88 -2.99 4.59
C SER A 50 -7.11 -2.19 5.04
N SER A 51 -7.04 -0.87 4.93
CA SER A 51 -8.17 0.03 5.17
C SER A 51 -9.26 -0.12 4.11
N GLY A 52 -8.86 -0.39 2.88
CA GLY A 52 -9.75 -0.61 1.74
C GLY A 52 -9.08 -1.48 0.67
N ARG A 53 -9.83 -1.79 -0.38
CA ARG A 53 -9.32 -2.42 -1.59
C ARG A 53 -9.46 -1.40 -2.72
N THR A 54 -8.52 -1.43 -3.65
CA THR A 54 -8.58 -0.70 -4.91
C THR A 54 -8.64 -1.69 -6.06
N ASP A 55 -9.40 -1.37 -7.09
CA ASP A 55 -9.51 -2.18 -8.30
C ASP A 55 -8.25 -2.05 -9.17
N ALA A 56 -8.17 -2.85 -10.22
CA ALA A 56 -7.06 -2.80 -11.18
C ALA A 56 -6.89 -1.39 -11.77
N GLY A 57 -5.64 -0.93 -11.88
CA GLY A 57 -5.31 0.41 -12.36
C GLY A 57 -5.50 1.55 -11.35
N VAL A 58 -6.28 1.37 -10.27
CA VAL A 58 -6.56 2.45 -9.31
C VAL A 58 -5.36 2.73 -8.41
N HIS A 59 -4.92 3.99 -8.38
CA HIS A 59 -3.81 4.47 -7.54
C HIS A 59 -4.23 4.74 -6.09
N ALA A 60 -3.27 4.89 -5.18
CA ALA A 60 -3.53 5.39 -3.84
C ALA A 60 -2.42 6.30 -3.33
N GLU A 61 -2.81 7.38 -2.64
CA GLU A 61 -1.86 8.33 -2.04
C GLU A 61 -1.63 8.04 -0.55
N TYR A 62 -2.60 7.43 0.14
CA TYR A 62 -2.60 7.20 1.58
C TYR A 62 -3.28 5.88 1.97
N GLN A 63 -3.00 4.80 1.25
CA GLN A 63 -3.53 3.49 1.63
C GLN A 63 -2.95 3.07 2.99
N VAL A 64 -3.82 2.81 3.96
CA VAL A 64 -3.41 2.40 5.30
C VAL A 64 -3.48 0.89 5.41
N VAL A 65 -2.44 0.29 5.97
CA VAL A 65 -2.44 -1.12 6.31
C VAL A 65 -1.90 -1.35 7.72
N ASN A 66 -2.24 -2.48 8.32
CA ASN A 66 -1.54 -2.97 9.48
C ASN A 66 -1.23 -4.46 9.39
N PHE A 67 -0.21 -4.87 10.13
CA PHE A 67 0.17 -6.26 10.28
C PHE A 67 0.81 -6.49 11.64
N LYS A 68 0.77 -7.75 12.10
CA LYS A 68 1.42 -8.18 13.34
C LYS A 68 2.76 -8.87 13.03
N THR A 69 3.77 -8.62 13.85
CA THR A 69 5.12 -9.18 13.70
C THR A 69 5.78 -9.41 15.06
N LYS A 70 6.70 -10.37 15.15
CA LYS A 70 7.60 -10.57 16.30
C LYS A 70 8.97 -9.91 16.11
N SER A 71 9.17 -9.23 14.98
CA SER A 71 10.43 -8.57 14.64
C SER A 71 10.76 -7.46 15.63
N SER A 72 12.05 -7.36 15.97
CA SER A 72 12.60 -6.26 16.78
C SER A 72 12.94 -5.03 15.95
N LEU A 73 12.79 -5.07 14.62
CA LEU A 73 13.01 -3.89 13.78
C LEU A 73 12.12 -2.74 14.23
N SER A 74 12.72 -1.55 14.35
CA SER A 74 11.96 -0.33 14.61
C SER A 74 11.09 0.00 13.41
N SER A 75 9.96 0.69 13.64
CA SER A 75 9.06 1.09 12.56
C SER A 75 9.77 1.93 11.48
N GLY A 76 10.69 2.81 11.89
CA GLY A 76 11.55 3.58 10.97
C GLY A 76 12.46 2.70 10.11
N ARG A 77 13.08 1.67 10.70
CA ARG A 77 13.87 0.68 9.94
C ARG A 77 13.02 -0.14 8.99
N ILE A 78 11.79 -0.52 9.38
CA ILE A 78 10.84 -1.19 8.49
C ILE A 78 10.54 -0.32 7.26
N LYS A 79 10.22 0.97 7.44
CA LYS A 79 10.01 1.90 6.32
C LYS A 79 11.23 1.96 5.40
N LYS A 80 12.42 2.16 5.97
CA LYS A 80 13.67 2.27 5.19
C LYS A 80 13.96 0.99 4.40
N ALA A 81 13.84 -0.18 5.04
CA ALA A 81 14.10 -1.47 4.42
C ALA A 81 13.05 -1.83 3.35
N LEU A 82 11.77 -1.48 3.55
CA LEU A 82 10.75 -1.68 2.53
C LEU A 82 11.03 -0.81 1.30
N ASN A 83 11.28 0.49 1.49
CA ASN A 83 11.53 1.39 0.37
C ASN A 83 12.82 1.09 -0.40
N SER A 84 13.79 0.36 0.19
CA SER A 84 14.98 -0.08 -0.54
C SER A 84 14.77 -1.30 -1.43
N ILE A 85 13.65 -2.04 -1.27
CA ILE A 85 13.39 -3.27 -2.06
C ILE A 85 12.05 -3.25 -2.81
N LEU A 86 11.14 -2.34 -2.47
CA LEU A 86 9.87 -2.21 -3.18
C LEU A 86 10.10 -1.62 -4.59
N PRO A 87 9.32 -2.07 -5.59
CA PRO A 87 9.29 -1.44 -6.92
C PRO A 87 8.97 0.06 -6.85
N GLY A 88 9.40 0.83 -7.85
CA GLY A 88 9.21 2.28 -7.97
C GLY A 88 7.79 2.76 -7.64
N GLU A 89 6.83 1.95 -8.07
CA GLU A 89 5.41 2.17 -8.06
C GLU A 89 4.79 1.99 -6.68
N VAL A 90 5.49 1.43 -5.68
CA VAL A 90 5.00 1.24 -4.32
C VAL A 90 5.97 1.82 -3.30
N ARG A 91 5.50 2.75 -2.48
CA ARG A 91 6.31 3.45 -1.47
C ARG A 91 5.62 3.52 -0.13
N VAL A 92 6.39 3.29 0.93
CA VAL A 92 5.97 3.48 2.32
C VAL A 92 6.24 4.93 2.72
N LYS A 93 5.16 5.69 2.92
CA LYS A 93 5.22 7.07 3.42
C LYS A 93 5.51 7.12 4.92
N LYS A 94 4.84 6.27 5.70
CA LYS A 94 4.97 6.24 7.16
C LYS A 94 4.90 4.80 7.67
N SER A 95 5.60 4.56 8.77
CA SER A 95 5.55 3.31 9.54
C SER A 95 5.54 3.66 11.02
N GLU A 96 4.60 3.10 11.77
CA GLU A 96 4.46 3.34 13.21
C GLU A 96 3.96 2.09 13.92
N GLN A 97 4.44 1.87 15.15
CA GLN A 97 3.80 0.89 16.03
C GLN A 97 2.49 1.46 16.54
N VAL A 98 1.45 0.64 16.54
CA VAL A 98 0.12 0.98 17.04
C VAL A 98 -0.33 -0.04 18.09
N LYS A 99 -1.43 0.27 18.79
CA LYS A 99 -2.05 -0.66 19.74
C LYS A 99 -2.37 -1.99 19.04
N LEU A 100 -2.29 -3.10 19.76
CA LEU A 100 -2.63 -4.43 19.23
C LEU A 100 -4.09 -4.52 18.75
N SER A 101 -4.98 -3.68 19.29
CA SER A 101 -6.38 -3.57 18.91
C SER A 101 -6.64 -2.75 17.64
N PHE A 102 -5.64 -2.02 17.12
CA PHE A 102 -5.82 -1.25 15.88
C PHE A 102 -6.07 -2.20 14.69
N HIS A 103 -7.06 -1.87 13.87
CA HIS A 103 -7.42 -2.64 12.68
C HIS A 103 -7.69 -1.68 11.52
N ALA A 104 -6.84 -1.67 10.49
CA ALA A 104 -6.89 -0.67 9.43
C ALA A 104 -8.28 -0.52 8.77
N ARG A 105 -9.01 -1.64 8.59
CA ARG A 105 -10.38 -1.63 8.04
C ARG A 105 -11.42 -1.01 8.98
N TYR A 106 -11.38 -1.35 10.28
CA TYR A 106 -12.47 -1.06 11.23
C TYR A 106 -12.19 0.19 12.06
N SER A 107 -10.93 0.57 12.22
CA SER A 107 -10.54 1.83 12.84
C SER A 107 -10.65 3.03 11.87
N ALA A 108 -10.87 2.78 10.57
CA ALA A 108 -11.09 3.83 9.58
C ALA A 108 -12.50 4.44 9.74
N ARG A 109 -12.57 5.78 9.84
CA ARG A 109 -13.84 6.52 9.96
C ARG A 109 -14.44 6.90 8.59
N SER A 110 -13.58 7.21 7.63
CA SER A 110 -13.96 7.58 6.27
C SER A 110 -12.89 7.17 5.28
N LYS A 111 -13.23 7.21 3.99
CA LYS A 111 -12.32 7.04 2.86
C LYS A 111 -12.62 8.14 1.87
N ILE A 112 -11.57 8.72 1.28
CA ILE A 112 -11.70 9.78 0.28
C ILE A 112 -11.12 9.26 -1.03
N TYR A 113 -11.93 9.37 -2.08
CA TYR A 113 -11.51 9.07 -3.45
C TYR A 113 -11.47 10.37 -4.24
N ARG A 114 -10.50 10.50 -5.15
CA ARG A 114 -10.36 11.65 -6.03
C ARG A 114 -10.25 11.16 -7.46
N TYR A 115 -11.25 11.48 -8.27
CA TYR A 115 -11.17 11.36 -9.72
C TYR A 115 -10.64 12.67 -10.30
N ARG A 116 -9.82 12.55 -11.35
CA ARG A 116 -9.28 13.69 -12.09
C ARG A 116 -9.71 13.53 -13.53
N ILE A 117 -10.40 14.53 -14.06
CA ILE A 117 -10.84 14.58 -15.46
C ILE A 117 -10.08 15.73 -16.10
N PHE A 118 -9.53 15.49 -17.29
CA PHE A 118 -8.79 16.48 -18.06
C PHE A 118 -9.55 16.73 -19.36
N THR A 119 -9.93 17.98 -19.62
CA THR A 119 -10.83 18.36 -20.73
C THR A 119 -10.17 19.26 -21.78
N GLY A 120 -8.83 19.24 -21.86
CA GLY A 120 -8.12 19.91 -22.94
C GLY A 120 -7.93 18.98 -24.13
N ASP A 121 -7.78 19.54 -25.33
CA ASP A 121 -7.62 18.76 -26.57
C ASP A 121 -6.41 17.81 -26.55
N PHE A 122 -5.34 18.19 -25.85
CA PHE A 122 -4.10 17.43 -25.73
C PHE A 122 -3.78 17.09 -24.27
N VAL A 123 -3.68 15.78 -23.96
CA VAL A 123 -3.22 15.30 -22.65
C VAL A 123 -1.74 14.92 -22.72
N SER A 124 -0.93 15.52 -21.85
CA SER A 124 0.49 15.18 -21.75
C SER A 124 0.68 13.74 -21.24
N PRO A 125 1.64 12.97 -21.78
CA PRO A 125 1.95 11.62 -21.29
C PRO A 125 2.41 11.59 -19.83
N PHE A 126 2.81 12.73 -19.25
CA PHE A 126 3.17 12.84 -17.83
C PHE A 126 1.96 12.81 -16.88
N ILE A 127 0.76 13.08 -17.38
CA ILE A 127 -0.48 13.06 -16.57
C ILE A 127 -1.52 12.05 -17.07
N SER A 128 -1.38 11.53 -18.29
CA SER A 128 -2.38 10.69 -18.96
C SER A 128 -2.77 9.43 -18.16
N ARG A 129 -1.86 8.89 -17.34
CA ARG A 129 -2.15 7.74 -16.46
C ARG A 129 -2.96 8.10 -15.21
N TYR A 130 -3.02 9.37 -14.86
CA TYR A 130 -3.59 9.86 -13.59
C TYR A 130 -4.88 10.65 -13.77
N VAL A 131 -5.37 10.76 -15.01
CA VAL A 131 -6.57 11.49 -15.38
C VAL A 131 -7.39 10.69 -16.38
N TRP A 132 -8.70 10.90 -16.38
CA TRP A 132 -9.53 10.55 -17.52
C TRP A 132 -9.52 11.71 -18.51
N HIS A 133 -9.02 11.49 -19.72
CA HIS A 133 -9.03 12.49 -20.79
C HIS A 133 -10.39 12.47 -21.51
N LEU A 134 -11.07 13.62 -21.50
CA LEU A 134 -12.33 13.86 -22.19
C LEU A 134 -12.18 15.13 -23.04
N PRO A 135 -11.62 15.02 -24.27
CA PRO A 135 -11.44 16.17 -25.16
C PRO A 135 -12.78 16.78 -25.56
#